data_AF-A0A2H0FIR1-F1
#
_entry.id   AF-A0A2H0FIR1-F1
#
_cell.length_a   1.000
_cell.length_b   1.000
_cell.length_c   1.000
_cell.angle_alpha   90.00
_cell.angle_beta   90.00
_cell.angle_gamma   90.00
#
_symmetry.space_group_name_H-M   'P 1'
#
loop_
_entity.id
_entity.type
_entity.pdbx_description
1 polymer ?
#
loop_
_entity_poly.entity_id
_entity_poly.type
_entity_poly.pdbx_seq_one_letter_code
_entity_poly.pdbx_strand_id
1 'polypeptide(L)'
;MTFGQHWGGETVPWNGVSLINGTHLKVFIARGSHASYPTDGDHPVGPCTDKTSSIGVASFPTGYINEYDVPSGNKKGYSLVDISSGYSWVEWPGIWGFYVPGFARGQSGPPSPANVKINGINVWNDPLAWAADPGSPWIIGQATGSVRLHAYDSGGNHTGLNETGWIEAEIPGTYFYIPGNQSEAELLWVYTSENLTFKLEATGLGECNLTLAKCQSDEVTTNYTHIQVTENTTATLSSAQAPFSAMQIDYDGDGFSDETRFPDAMGNSTLIGHVSFPGRGPAPNAKWIETLEVRFFDNATKLEMYWSPVNATTNSSGYFKITHLPASTTI
;
A
#
# COMPACT_ATOMS: atom_id res chain seq x y z
N MET A 1 -19.22 -3.26 -16.22
CA MET A 1 -19.01 -4.66 -15.80
C MET A 1 -17.85 -4.67 -14.86
N THR A 2 -17.95 -5.44 -13.78
CA THR A 2 -17.02 -5.31 -12.66
C THR A 2 -16.19 -6.57 -12.52
N PHE A 3 -14.88 -6.39 -12.40
CA PHE A 3 -13.90 -7.46 -12.26
C PHE A 3 -13.19 -7.31 -10.93
N GLY A 4 -13.10 -8.40 -10.15
CA GLY A 4 -12.36 -8.42 -8.89
C GLY A 4 -10.85 -8.49 -9.15
N GLN A 5 -10.09 -7.59 -8.54
CA GLN A 5 -8.65 -7.40 -8.69
C GLN A 5 -8.02 -7.15 -7.32
N HIS A 6 -6.69 -7.03 -7.26
CA HIS A 6 -5.93 -6.86 -6.01
C HIS A 6 -6.18 -5.54 -5.26
N TRP A 7 -6.90 -4.59 -5.85
CA TRP A 7 -7.26 -3.31 -5.25
C TRP A 7 -8.78 -3.16 -5.10
N GLY A 8 -9.49 -4.28 -4.98
CA GLY A 8 -10.95 -4.33 -4.95
C GLY A 8 -11.47 -4.76 -6.30
N GLY A 9 -11.92 -3.82 -7.13
CA GLY A 9 -12.30 -4.15 -8.50
C GLY A 9 -12.32 -2.98 -9.46
N GLU A 10 -12.38 -3.32 -10.74
CA GLU A 10 -12.40 -2.38 -11.86
C GLU A 10 -13.73 -2.48 -12.59
N THR A 11 -14.36 -1.33 -12.83
CA THR A 11 -15.55 -1.25 -13.69
C THR A 11 -15.15 -0.85 -15.10
N VAL A 12 -15.39 -1.75 -16.05
CA VAL A 12 -15.08 -1.57 -17.46
C VAL A 12 -16.39 -1.42 -18.26
N PRO A 13 -16.48 -0.48 -19.21
CA PRO A 13 -17.64 -0.38 -20.10
C PRO A 13 -17.74 -1.59 -21.03
N TRP A 14 -18.92 -1.83 -21.60
CA TRP A 14 -19.16 -2.99 -22.48
C TRP A 14 -18.25 -3.06 -23.71
N ASN A 15 -17.85 -1.91 -24.26
CA ASN A 15 -16.90 -1.85 -25.38
C ASN A 15 -15.44 -2.06 -24.97
N GLY A 16 -15.14 -2.10 -23.66
CA GLY A 16 -13.79 -2.30 -23.11
C GLY A 16 -13.48 -3.76 -22.75
N VAL A 17 -14.36 -4.70 -23.07
CA VAL A 17 -14.18 -6.11 -22.72
C VAL A 17 -14.04 -7.02 -23.93
N SER A 18 -13.45 -8.19 -23.69
CA SER A 18 -13.39 -9.25 -24.69
C SER A 18 -14.71 -10.01 -24.74
N LEU A 19 -15.23 -10.25 -25.95
CA LEU A 19 -16.51 -10.94 -26.15
C LEU A 19 -16.34 -12.24 -26.98
N ILE A 20 -17.21 -13.22 -26.74
CA ILE A 20 -17.47 -14.37 -27.60
C ILE A 20 -18.61 -13.98 -28.53
N ASN A 21 -18.35 -14.00 -29.84
CA ASN A 21 -19.31 -13.64 -30.89
C ASN A 21 -20.06 -12.31 -30.62
N GLY A 22 -19.39 -11.35 -29.99
CA GLY A 22 -19.96 -10.02 -29.69
C GLY A 22 -21.10 -10.00 -28.67
N THR A 23 -21.41 -11.12 -28.01
CA THR A 23 -22.63 -11.24 -27.18
C THR A 23 -22.35 -11.69 -25.75
N HIS A 24 -21.30 -12.48 -25.53
CA HIS A 24 -20.99 -13.03 -24.20
C HIS A 24 -19.63 -12.59 -23.71
N LEU A 25 -19.52 -12.25 -22.43
CA LEU A 25 -18.28 -11.81 -21.82
C LEU A 25 -17.23 -12.94 -21.79
N LYS A 26 -15.99 -12.61 -22.13
CA LYS A 26 -14.81 -13.41 -21.76
C LYS A 26 -14.23 -12.82 -20.47
N VAL A 27 -14.12 -13.66 -19.45
CA VAL A 27 -13.45 -13.32 -18.19
C VAL A 27 -12.14 -14.08 -18.14
N PHE A 28 -11.03 -13.36 -17.95
CA PHE A 28 -9.72 -13.96 -17.81
C PHE A 28 -9.33 -14.04 -16.35
N ILE A 29 -8.91 -15.20 -15.88
CA ILE A 29 -8.53 -15.43 -14.49
C ILE A 29 -7.01 -15.40 -14.37
N ALA A 30 -6.49 -14.59 -13.44
CA ALA A 30 -5.07 -14.51 -13.18
C ALA A 30 -4.51 -15.87 -12.74
N ARG A 31 -3.26 -16.16 -13.12
CA ARG A 31 -2.56 -17.35 -12.64
C ARG A 31 -2.51 -17.34 -11.10
N GLY A 32 -3.15 -18.33 -10.46
CA GLY A 32 -3.34 -18.37 -9.00
C GLY A 32 -4.80 -18.23 -8.57
N SER A 33 -5.68 -17.82 -9.48
CA SER A 33 -7.14 -17.70 -9.29
C SER A 33 -7.59 -16.63 -8.29
N HIS A 34 -6.77 -15.59 -8.08
CA HIS A 34 -7.03 -14.52 -7.10
C HIS A 34 -7.55 -13.20 -7.72
N ALA A 35 -7.55 -13.07 -9.05
CA ALA A 35 -8.02 -11.88 -9.75
C ALA A 35 -8.64 -12.22 -11.12
N SER A 36 -9.46 -11.31 -11.63
CA SER A 36 -10.16 -11.42 -12.92
C SER A 36 -9.97 -10.15 -13.76
N TYR A 37 -9.92 -10.33 -15.08
CA TYR A 37 -9.58 -9.27 -16.03
C TYR A 37 -10.47 -9.31 -17.29
N PRO A 38 -10.70 -8.14 -17.94
CA PRO A 38 -11.50 -8.02 -19.16
C PRO A 38 -10.77 -8.47 -20.44
N THR A 39 -9.44 -8.58 -20.38
CA THR A 39 -8.55 -8.93 -21.49
C THR A 39 -7.47 -9.92 -21.05
N ASP A 40 -6.88 -10.65 -22.00
CA ASP A 40 -5.67 -11.41 -21.75
C ASP A 40 -4.42 -10.53 -21.71
N GLY A 41 -3.31 -11.10 -21.25
CA GLY A 41 -2.01 -10.43 -21.19
C GLY A 41 -1.47 -10.26 -19.76
N ASP A 42 -0.49 -9.35 -19.67
CA ASP A 42 0.19 -8.96 -18.45
C ASP A 42 -0.52 -7.74 -17.85
N HIS A 43 -0.91 -7.84 -16.57
CA HIS A 43 -1.65 -6.81 -15.84
C HIS A 43 -0.79 -6.33 -14.65
N PRO A 44 -0.28 -5.09 -14.66
CA PRO A 44 0.53 -4.56 -13.57
C PRO A 44 -0.26 -4.52 -12.24
N VAL A 45 0.38 -4.96 -11.16
CA VAL A 45 -0.18 -4.92 -9.80
C VAL A 45 0.90 -4.42 -8.85
N GLY A 46 1.02 -3.10 -8.71
CA GLY A 46 2.12 -2.48 -7.99
C GLY A 46 3.49 -2.98 -8.52
N PRO A 47 4.37 -3.54 -7.67
CA PRO A 47 5.65 -4.12 -8.11
C PRO A 47 5.52 -5.51 -8.77
N CYS A 48 4.33 -6.09 -8.78
CA CYS A 48 4.03 -7.42 -9.31
C CYS A 48 3.30 -7.34 -10.66
N THR A 49 3.08 -8.50 -11.29
CA THR A 49 2.35 -8.59 -12.55
C THR A 49 1.52 -9.85 -12.57
N ASP A 50 0.21 -9.68 -12.74
CA ASP A 50 -0.71 -10.78 -12.99
C ASP A 50 -0.65 -11.18 -14.46
N LYS A 51 -0.72 -12.49 -14.71
CA LYS A 51 -0.67 -13.04 -16.07
C LYS A 51 -1.95 -13.78 -16.37
N THR A 52 -2.55 -13.43 -17.50
CA THR A 52 -3.76 -14.05 -18.04
C THR A 52 -3.53 -14.52 -19.47
N SER A 53 -4.33 -15.47 -19.94
CA SER A 53 -4.10 -16.07 -21.27
C SER A 53 -5.38 -16.55 -21.94
N SER A 54 -5.44 -16.37 -23.26
CA SER A 54 -6.50 -16.89 -24.13
C SER A 54 -6.35 -18.36 -24.53
N ILE A 55 -5.19 -18.99 -24.27
CA ILE A 55 -4.92 -20.40 -24.64
C ILE A 55 -5.13 -21.39 -23.48
N GLY A 56 -5.59 -20.91 -22.32
CA GLY A 56 -5.88 -21.75 -21.15
C GLY A 56 -7.18 -22.55 -21.28
N VAL A 57 -7.54 -23.30 -20.22
CA VAL A 57 -8.85 -23.99 -20.17
C VAL A 57 -9.95 -22.94 -20.14
N ALA A 58 -10.86 -22.97 -21.12
CA ALA A 58 -12.02 -22.10 -21.18
C ALA A 58 -13.25 -22.82 -20.60
N SER A 59 -13.80 -22.28 -19.51
CA SER A 59 -15.07 -22.73 -18.96
C SER A 59 -16.23 -21.95 -19.58
N PHE A 60 -17.31 -22.62 -19.97
CA PHE A 60 -18.47 -21.97 -20.60
C PHE A 60 -19.81 -22.56 -20.15
N PRO A 61 -20.88 -21.75 -20.07
CA PRO A 61 -22.20 -22.22 -19.67
C PRO A 61 -22.87 -23.02 -20.80
N THR A 62 -23.00 -24.33 -20.61
CA THR A 62 -23.63 -25.23 -21.58
C THR A 62 -25.09 -24.83 -21.82
N GLY A 63 -25.52 -24.80 -23.07
CA GLY A 63 -26.88 -24.41 -23.46
C GLY A 63 -27.07 -22.91 -23.72
N TYR A 64 -26.11 -22.07 -23.30
CA TYR A 64 -26.10 -20.63 -23.56
C TYR A 64 -25.05 -20.23 -24.59
N ILE A 65 -23.90 -20.91 -24.58
CA ILE A 65 -22.81 -20.70 -25.55
C ILE A 65 -22.56 -22.01 -26.30
N ASN A 66 -22.45 -21.93 -27.62
CA ASN A 66 -22.03 -23.06 -28.44
C ASN A 66 -20.54 -23.31 -28.21
N GLU A 67 -20.16 -24.57 -27.94
CA GLU A 67 -18.76 -24.91 -27.71
C GLU A 67 -17.85 -24.51 -28.88
N TYR A 68 -18.36 -24.51 -30.13
CA TYR A 68 -17.61 -24.11 -31.31
C TYR A 68 -17.23 -22.63 -31.32
N ASP A 69 -17.97 -21.79 -30.60
CA ASP A 69 -17.71 -20.36 -30.49
C ASP A 69 -16.62 -20.03 -29.46
N VAL A 70 -16.27 -20.99 -28.60
CA VAL A 70 -15.23 -20.81 -27.58
C VAL A 70 -13.84 -20.97 -28.24
N PRO A 71 -12.96 -19.96 -28.22
CA PRO A 71 -11.73 -19.95 -29.02
C PRO A 71 -10.56 -20.78 -28.46
N SER A 72 -10.73 -21.47 -27.32
CA SER A 72 -9.65 -22.26 -26.69
C SER A 72 -9.60 -23.71 -27.19
N GLY A 73 -8.41 -24.30 -27.28
CA GLY A 73 -8.24 -25.74 -27.56
C GLY A 73 -8.68 -26.67 -26.43
N ASN A 74 -8.73 -26.17 -25.18
CA ASN A 74 -9.18 -26.92 -24.01
C ASN A 74 -10.43 -26.26 -23.43
N LYS A 75 -11.56 -26.96 -23.45
CA LYS A 75 -12.87 -26.40 -23.06
C LYS A 75 -13.55 -27.27 -22.01
N LYS A 76 -14.28 -26.65 -21.09
CA LYS A 76 -15.07 -27.34 -20.06
C LYS A 76 -16.43 -26.67 -19.89
N GLY A 77 -17.49 -27.35 -20.32
CA GLY A 77 -18.86 -26.89 -20.08
C GLY A 77 -19.22 -26.94 -18.60
N TYR A 78 -20.05 -26.01 -18.15
CA TYR A 78 -20.69 -26.01 -16.82
C TYR A 78 -22.16 -25.63 -16.91
N SER A 79 -22.94 -25.99 -15.89
CA SER A 79 -24.34 -25.56 -15.76
C SER A 79 -24.43 -24.28 -14.95
N LEU A 80 -25.25 -23.33 -15.40
CA LEU A 80 -25.59 -22.16 -14.59
C LEU A 80 -26.58 -22.55 -13.50
N VAL A 81 -26.41 -21.95 -12.33
CA VAL A 81 -27.34 -22.04 -11.21
C VAL A 81 -27.90 -20.65 -10.99
N ASP A 82 -29.23 -20.55 -10.84
CA ASP A 82 -29.87 -19.29 -10.48
C ASP A 82 -29.58 -18.98 -9.01
N ILE A 83 -28.97 -17.83 -8.77
CA ILE A 83 -28.60 -17.33 -7.43
C ILE A 83 -29.47 -16.14 -6.99
N SER A 84 -30.56 -15.84 -7.70
CA SER A 84 -31.42 -14.67 -7.44
C SER A 84 -31.98 -14.62 -6.02
N SER A 85 -32.12 -15.76 -5.34
CA SER A 85 -32.58 -15.86 -3.95
C SER A 85 -31.48 -16.16 -2.93
N GLY A 86 -30.21 -16.20 -3.33
CA GLY A 86 -29.07 -16.64 -2.50
C GLY A 86 -27.73 -16.20 -3.09
N TYR A 87 -27.58 -14.89 -3.32
CA TYR A 87 -26.41 -14.31 -4.00
C TYR A 87 -25.20 -14.14 -3.08
N SER A 88 -25.35 -14.42 -1.79
CA SER A 88 -24.27 -14.40 -0.82
C SER A 88 -23.30 -15.54 -1.11
N TRP A 89 -22.07 -15.22 -1.55
CA TRP A 89 -21.05 -16.20 -1.91
C TRP A 89 -20.62 -17.08 -0.74
N VAL A 90 -20.74 -16.61 0.51
CA VAL A 90 -20.44 -17.44 1.70
C VAL A 90 -21.42 -18.59 1.91
N GLU A 91 -22.61 -18.53 1.31
CA GLU A 91 -23.63 -19.59 1.38
C GLU A 91 -23.34 -20.76 0.40
N TRP A 92 -22.27 -20.66 -0.40
CA TRP A 92 -21.87 -21.65 -1.42
C TRP A 92 -20.55 -22.37 -1.05
N PRO A 93 -20.50 -23.13 0.06
CA PRO A 93 -19.27 -23.77 0.53
C PRO A 93 -18.73 -24.80 -0.48
N GLY A 94 -17.41 -24.83 -0.65
CA GLY A 94 -16.71 -25.83 -1.47
C GLY A 94 -16.71 -25.58 -2.98
N ILE A 95 -17.48 -24.60 -3.47
CA ILE A 95 -17.52 -24.24 -4.91
C ILE A 95 -16.35 -23.29 -5.26
N TRP A 96 -15.93 -22.45 -4.33
CA TRP A 96 -14.78 -21.53 -4.48
C TRP A 96 -13.44 -22.14 -4.06
N GLY A 97 -13.42 -23.47 -3.87
CA GLY A 97 -12.32 -24.20 -3.25
C GLY A 97 -12.74 -24.71 -1.87
N PHE A 98 -12.32 -25.93 -1.55
CA PHE A 98 -12.36 -26.41 -0.17
C PHE A 98 -11.10 -25.91 0.54
N TYR A 99 -11.23 -25.48 1.79
CA TYR A 99 -10.10 -25.52 2.70
C TYR A 99 -9.59 -26.97 2.73
N VAL A 100 -8.38 -27.20 2.24
CA VAL A 100 -7.71 -28.50 2.33
C VAL A 100 -6.76 -28.43 3.52
N PRO A 101 -7.10 -29.01 4.68
CA PRO A 101 -6.17 -29.07 5.79
C PRO A 101 -4.96 -29.94 5.39
N GLY A 102 -3.74 -29.44 5.60
CA GLY A 102 -2.55 -30.30 5.71
C GLY A 102 -1.55 -30.35 4.56
N PHE A 103 -1.54 -29.41 3.60
CA PHE A 103 -0.51 -29.40 2.55
C PHE A 103 0.22 -28.05 2.43
N ALA A 104 1.14 -27.81 3.37
CA ALA A 104 2.28 -26.87 3.33
C ALA A 104 2.04 -25.39 2.90
N ARG A 105 2.45 -24.50 3.82
CA ARG A 105 2.61 -23.02 3.72
C ARG A 105 1.29 -22.23 3.59
N GLY A 106 0.69 -22.00 4.75
CA GLY A 106 -0.53 -21.24 4.97
C GLY A 106 -1.27 -21.73 6.21
N GLN A 107 -0.56 -22.00 7.32
CA GLN A 107 -1.15 -22.57 8.54
C GLN A 107 -1.91 -21.55 9.40
N SER A 108 -1.92 -20.28 8.99
CA SER A 108 -2.30 -19.14 9.84
C SER A 108 -3.09 -18.07 9.07
N GLY A 109 -3.83 -18.45 8.02
CA GLY A 109 -4.77 -17.54 7.37
C GLY A 109 -6.14 -17.60 8.08
N PRO A 110 -6.88 -16.48 8.20
CA PRO A 110 -8.23 -16.52 8.74
C PRO A 110 -9.12 -17.49 7.92
N PRO A 111 -10.08 -18.17 8.55
CA PRO A 111 -10.82 -19.31 7.96
C PRO A 111 -11.69 -18.99 6.73
N SER A 112 -11.74 -17.75 6.26
CA SER A 112 -12.43 -17.35 5.03
C SER A 112 -12.10 -15.89 4.70
N PRO A 113 -12.15 -15.45 3.42
CA PRO A 113 -12.16 -14.03 3.10
C PRO A 113 -13.47 -13.32 3.55
N ALA A 114 -14.34 -14.01 4.31
CA ALA A 114 -15.62 -13.57 4.85
C ALA A 114 -15.62 -12.28 5.71
N ASN A 115 -14.49 -11.59 5.92
CA ASN A 115 -14.45 -10.29 6.60
C ASN A 115 -13.88 -9.15 5.74
N VAL A 116 -13.72 -9.36 4.43
CA VAL A 116 -13.36 -8.26 3.52
C VAL A 116 -14.59 -7.37 3.33
N LYS A 117 -14.62 -6.26 4.06
CA LYS A 117 -15.60 -5.19 3.90
C LYS A 117 -14.98 -4.04 3.12
N ILE A 118 -15.65 -3.65 2.03
CA ILE A 118 -15.28 -2.52 1.18
C ILE A 118 -16.46 -1.55 1.22
N ASN A 119 -16.23 -0.30 1.63
CA ASN A 119 -17.29 0.71 1.81
C ASN A 119 -18.45 0.19 2.70
N GLY A 120 -18.12 -0.59 3.74
CA GLY A 120 -19.09 -1.21 4.64
C GLY A 120 -19.79 -2.46 4.09
N ILE A 121 -19.59 -2.80 2.81
CA ILE A 121 -20.18 -3.96 2.15
C ILE A 121 -19.23 -5.13 2.29
N ASN A 122 -19.70 -6.24 2.87
CA ASN A 122 -18.95 -7.48 2.83
C ASN A 122 -19.07 -8.07 1.42
N VAL A 123 -17.96 -8.09 0.67
CA VAL A 123 -17.95 -8.43 -0.75
C VAL A 123 -18.39 -9.87 -1.02
N TRP A 124 -18.26 -10.75 -0.02
CA TRP A 124 -18.70 -12.14 -0.11
C TRP A 124 -20.15 -12.33 0.30
N ASN A 125 -20.71 -11.41 1.10
CA ASN A 125 -22.12 -11.49 1.47
C ASN A 125 -23.03 -10.76 0.48
N ASP A 126 -22.54 -9.65 -0.09
CA ASP A 126 -23.27 -8.85 -1.08
C ASP A 126 -22.36 -8.43 -2.25
N PRO A 127 -21.98 -9.41 -3.11
CA PRO A 127 -21.13 -9.16 -4.27
C PRO A 127 -21.77 -8.23 -5.31
N LEU A 128 -23.10 -8.14 -5.36
CA LEU A 128 -23.79 -7.26 -6.31
C LEU A 128 -23.73 -5.80 -5.85
N ALA A 129 -23.94 -5.52 -4.56
CA ALA A 129 -23.74 -4.19 -4.02
C ALA A 129 -22.28 -3.75 -4.15
N TRP A 130 -21.32 -4.64 -3.85
CA TRP A 130 -19.90 -4.36 -4.08
C TRP A 130 -19.60 -4.08 -5.56
N ALA A 131 -20.14 -4.88 -6.48
CA ALA A 131 -19.87 -4.70 -7.91
C ALA A 131 -20.38 -3.36 -8.46
N ALA A 132 -21.36 -2.73 -7.82
CA ALA A 132 -21.85 -1.40 -8.20
C ALA A 132 -20.90 -0.26 -7.77
N ASP A 133 -20.06 -0.50 -6.76
CA ASP A 133 -19.05 0.43 -6.25
C ASP A 133 -17.78 -0.33 -5.82
N PRO A 134 -17.01 -0.86 -6.79
CA PRO A 134 -15.87 -1.73 -6.48
C PRO A 134 -14.62 -0.95 -6.06
N GLY A 135 -14.67 0.38 -6.16
CA GLY A 135 -13.60 1.29 -5.76
C GLY A 135 -13.42 1.22 -4.26
N SER A 136 -12.21 0.88 -3.84
CA SER A 136 -11.92 0.73 -2.42
C SER A 136 -10.87 1.75 -2.03
N PRO A 137 -11.18 2.73 -1.18
CA PRO A 137 -10.12 3.41 -0.47
C PRO A 137 -9.29 2.34 0.24
N TRP A 138 -7.97 2.46 0.15
CA TRP A 138 -7.06 1.48 0.73
C TRP A 138 -5.85 2.14 1.34
N ILE A 139 -5.25 1.41 2.27
CA ILE A 139 -3.96 1.76 2.85
C ILE A 139 -3.07 0.52 2.82
N ILE A 140 -1.86 0.69 2.30
CA ILE A 140 -0.80 -0.31 2.29
C ILE A 140 0.31 0.17 3.22
N GLY A 141 0.83 -0.74 4.03
CA GLY A 141 2.07 -0.53 4.78
C GLY A 141 3.11 -1.56 4.39
N GLN A 142 4.34 -1.10 4.20
CA GLN A 142 5.50 -1.94 3.95
C GLN A 142 6.63 -1.56 4.90
N ALA A 143 7.15 -2.50 5.67
CA ALA A 143 8.30 -2.27 6.55
C ALA A 143 9.45 -3.21 6.21
N THR A 144 10.69 -2.74 6.29
CA THR A 144 11.91 -3.57 6.14
C THR A 144 12.84 -3.37 7.32
N GLY A 145 13.63 -4.39 7.65
CA GLY A 145 14.61 -4.34 8.75
C GLY A 145 14.13 -5.15 9.96
N SER A 146 14.72 -4.85 11.12
CA SER A 146 14.42 -5.56 12.38
C SER A 146 13.17 -4.99 13.08
N VAL A 147 12.02 -4.99 12.40
CA VAL A 147 10.75 -4.48 12.94
C VAL A 147 9.56 -5.36 12.59
N ARG A 148 8.51 -5.33 13.43
CA ARG A 148 7.15 -5.79 13.12
C ARG A 148 6.26 -4.61 12.76
N LEU A 149 5.44 -4.80 11.74
CA LEU A 149 4.45 -3.84 11.28
C LEU A 149 3.06 -4.24 11.79
N HIS A 150 2.45 -3.31 12.52
CA HIS A 150 1.11 -3.43 13.04
C HIS A 150 0.25 -2.29 12.51
N ALA A 151 -1.03 -2.54 12.33
CA ALA A 151 -2.05 -1.53 12.10
C ALA A 151 -3.18 -1.70 13.12
N TYR A 152 -3.74 -0.57 13.56
CA TYR A 152 -4.91 -0.50 14.44
C TYR A 152 -5.93 0.45 13.84
N ASP A 153 -7.21 0.08 13.89
CA ASP A 153 -8.30 1.02 13.59
C ASP A 153 -8.74 1.81 14.83
N SER A 154 -9.74 2.68 14.67
CA SER A 154 -10.27 3.50 15.77
C SER A 154 -11.00 2.71 16.85
N GLY A 155 -11.43 1.48 16.54
CA GLY A 155 -12.05 0.54 17.49
C GLY A 155 -11.03 -0.29 18.27
N GLY A 156 -9.74 -0.19 17.94
CA GLY A 156 -8.68 -0.99 18.51
C GLY A 156 -8.54 -2.38 17.88
N ASN A 157 -9.25 -2.66 16.77
CA ASN A 157 -9.04 -3.90 16.04
C ASN A 157 -7.63 -3.89 15.42
N HIS A 158 -6.97 -5.05 15.41
CA HIS A 158 -5.56 -5.16 15.02
C HIS A 158 -5.36 -5.93 13.70
N THR A 159 -4.35 -5.54 12.92
CA THR A 159 -3.79 -6.35 11.84
C THR A 159 -2.27 -6.39 11.96
N GLY A 160 -1.71 -7.60 12.07
CA GLY A 160 -0.29 -7.82 12.32
C GLY A 160 -0.04 -9.17 13.01
N LEU A 161 1.19 -9.43 13.45
CA LEU A 161 1.46 -10.57 14.33
C LEU A 161 1.12 -10.22 15.78
N ASN A 162 0.53 -11.16 16.52
CA ASN A 162 0.35 -11.02 17.96
C ASN A 162 1.55 -11.59 18.74
N GLU A 163 1.47 -11.53 20.08
CA GLU A 163 2.54 -11.98 20.99
C GLU A 163 2.96 -13.45 20.78
N THR A 164 2.05 -14.28 20.25
CA THR A 164 2.30 -15.70 19.98
C THR A 164 2.78 -15.96 18.53
N GLY A 165 2.91 -14.92 17.71
CA GLY A 165 3.30 -15.01 16.31
C GLY A 165 2.17 -15.48 15.38
N TRP A 166 0.92 -15.44 15.82
CA TRP A 166 -0.24 -15.65 14.94
C TRP A 166 -0.63 -14.35 14.25
N ILE A 167 -1.15 -14.47 13.02
CA ILE A 167 -1.66 -13.33 12.27
C ILE A 167 -3.05 -12.97 12.82
N GLU A 168 -3.18 -11.72 13.25
CA GLU A 168 -4.45 -11.06 13.51
C GLU A 168 -4.86 -10.23 12.29
N ALA A 169 -6.14 -10.26 11.96
CA ALA A 169 -6.74 -9.59 10.80
C ALA A 169 -8.13 -9.10 11.17
N GLU A 170 -8.22 -8.41 12.30
CA GLU A 170 -9.47 -8.00 12.94
C GLU A 170 -10.03 -6.70 12.36
N ILE A 171 -9.17 -5.89 11.74
CA ILE A 171 -9.59 -4.67 11.06
C ILE A 171 -10.49 -5.05 9.87
N PRO A 172 -11.73 -4.54 9.80
CA PRO A 172 -12.59 -4.76 8.66
C PRO A 172 -11.93 -4.28 7.36
N GLY A 173 -11.90 -5.15 6.35
CA GLY A 173 -11.28 -4.84 5.07
C GLY A 173 -9.79 -5.23 4.97
N THR A 174 -9.19 -5.84 5.99
CA THR A 174 -7.86 -6.46 5.84
C THR A 174 -7.87 -7.49 4.72
N TYR A 175 -7.08 -7.20 3.68
CA TYR A 175 -6.95 -8.04 2.49
C TYR A 175 -5.86 -9.10 2.68
N PHE A 176 -4.67 -8.66 3.08
CA PHE A 176 -3.61 -9.56 3.50
C PHE A 176 -2.68 -8.90 4.52
N TYR A 177 -1.99 -9.77 5.25
CA TYR A 177 -0.78 -9.47 5.99
C TYR A 177 0.25 -10.55 5.65
N ILE A 178 1.45 -10.14 5.24
CA ILE A 178 2.56 -11.02 4.93
C ILE A 178 3.66 -10.74 5.96
N PRO A 179 3.89 -11.65 6.91
CA PRO A 179 5.00 -11.49 7.84
C PRO A 179 6.33 -11.58 7.08
N GLY A 180 7.25 -10.70 7.44
CA GLY A 180 8.60 -10.63 6.93
C GLY A 180 9.59 -11.19 7.93
N ASN A 181 10.83 -11.33 7.46
CA ASN A 181 11.98 -11.62 8.29
C ASN A 181 13.02 -10.50 8.08
N GLN A 182 14.18 -10.57 8.73
CA GLN A 182 15.20 -9.51 8.62
C GLN A 182 15.64 -9.19 7.17
N SER A 183 15.44 -10.11 6.21
CA SER A 183 15.78 -9.94 4.80
C SER A 183 14.59 -9.66 3.88
N GLU A 184 13.35 -9.74 4.37
CA GLU A 184 12.12 -9.62 3.58
C GLU A 184 11.20 -8.57 4.19
N ALA A 185 10.51 -7.80 3.34
CA ALA A 185 9.59 -6.79 3.83
C ALA A 185 8.36 -7.41 4.51
N GLU A 186 7.91 -6.81 5.61
CA GLU A 186 6.55 -6.98 6.12
C GLU A 186 5.59 -6.14 5.31
N LEU A 187 4.45 -6.72 4.95
CA LEU A 187 3.45 -6.07 4.10
C LEU A 187 2.07 -6.24 4.70
N LEU A 188 1.28 -5.18 4.69
CA LEU A 188 -0.14 -5.23 5.01
C LEU A 188 -0.94 -4.39 4.02
N TRP A 189 -2.16 -4.83 3.73
CA TRP A 189 -3.11 -4.12 2.87
C TRP A 189 -4.49 -4.16 3.51
N VAL A 190 -5.07 -2.98 3.76
CA VAL A 190 -6.43 -2.83 4.30
C VAL A 190 -7.27 -1.97 3.35
N TYR A 191 -8.43 -2.48 2.94
CA TYR A 191 -9.47 -1.69 2.27
C TYR A 191 -10.26 -0.92 3.31
N THR A 192 -9.97 0.36 3.45
CA THR A 192 -10.66 1.22 4.40
C THR A 192 -10.57 2.69 3.99
N SER A 193 -11.67 3.42 4.21
CA SER A 193 -11.68 4.88 4.20
C SER A 193 -11.28 5.47 5.55
N GLU A 194 -11.28 4.65 6.60
CA GLU A 194 -10.93 5.07 7.95
C GLU A 194 -9.43 5.34 8.08
N ASN A 195 -9.10 6.07 9.14
CA ASN A 195 -7.73 6.30 9.51
C ASN A 195 -7.26 5.12 10.38
N LEU A 196 -6.05 4.68 10.10
CA LEU A 196 -5.35 3.62 10.82
C LEU A 196 -4.19 4.25 11.58
N THR A 197 -3.86 3.65 12.70
CA THR A 197 -2.60 3.89 13.41
C THR A 197 -1.67 2.76 13.08
N PHE A 198 -0.56 3.08 12.44
CA PHE A 198 0.55 2.17 12.20
C PHE A 198 1.48 2.17 13.40
N LYS A 199 1.95 1.00 13.79
CA LYS A 199 2.97 0.82 14.83
C LYS A 199 4.09 -0.06 14.29
N LEU A 200 5.33 0.36 14.47
CA LEU A 200 6.52 -0.46 14.30
C LEU A 200 7.03 -0.87 15.67
N GLU A 201 7.27 -2.17 15.87
CA GLU A 201 7.90 -2.70 17.07
C GLU A 201 9.23 -3.33 16.70
N ALA A 202 10.32 -2.94 17.37
CA ALA A 202 11.62 -3.50 17.08
C ALA A 202 11.69 -5.00 17.45
N THR A 203 12.30 -5.78 16.56
CA THR A 203 12.63 -7.19 16.80
C THR A 203 14.13 -7.41 17.01
N GLY A 204 14.89 -6.32 17.08
CA GLY A 204 16.35 -6.31 17.19
C GLY A 204 16.91 -4.94 16.87
N LEU A 205 18.24 -4.86 16.84
CA LEU A 205 18.97 -3.63 16.56
C LEU A 205 19.12 -3.39 15.05
N GLY A 206 19.32 -2.13 14.67
CA GLY A 206 19.80 -1.74 13.35
C GLY A 206 19.03 -0.58 12.76
N GLU A 207 18.70 -0.71 11.49
CA GLU A 207 17.99 0.30 10.72
C GLU A 207 16.75 -0.32 10.08
N CYS A 208 15.67 0.44 10.01
CA CYS A 208 14.44 0.06 9.32
C CYS A 208 13.95 1.16 8.37
N ASN A 209 13.10 0.74 7.43
CA ASN A 209 12.39 1.64 6.54
C ASN A 209 10.89 1.32 6.61
N LEU A 210 10.05 2.33 6.46
CA LEU A 210 8.61 2.24 6.33
C LEU A 210 8.16 2.99 5.07
N THR A 211 7.39 2.32 4.23
CA THR A 211 6.64 2.92 3.15
C THR A 211 5.15 2.75 3.45
N LEU A 212 4.41 3.85 3.44
CA LEU A 212 2.95 3.84 3.50
C LEU A 212 2.38 4.41 2.20
N ALA A 213 1.38 3.74 1.64
CA ALA A 213 0.62 4.24 0.51
C ALA A 213 -0.87 4.27 0.87
N LYS A 214 -1.55 5.38 0.55
CA LYS A 214 -3.00 5.54 0.77
C LYS A 214 -3.65 5.99 -0.53
N CYS A 215 -4.72 5.33 -0.92
CA CYS A 215 -5.57 5.75 -2.03
C CYS A 215 -6.97 6.00 -1.50
N GLN A 216 -7.50 7.20 -1.71
CA GLN A 216 -8.92 7.53 -1.48
C GLN A 216 -9.54 8.13 -2.75
N SER A 217 -8.82 9.06 -3.39
CA SER A 217 -9.10 9.57 -4.73
C SER A 217 -7.88 9.43 -5.64
N ASP A 218 -6.71 9.80 -5.10
CA ASP A 218 -5.39 9.60 -5.71
C ASP A 218 -4.52 8.78 -4.75
N GLU A 219 -3.54 8.07 -5.31
CA GLU A 219 -2.53 7.36 -4.53
C GLU A 219 -1.46 8.34 -4.03
N VAL A 220 -1.25 8.36 -2.72
CA VAL A 220 -0.17 9.10 -2.07
C VAL A 220 0.73 8.11 -1.33
N THR A 221 2.00 8.09 -1.71
CA THR A 221 3.03 7.22 -1.14
C THR A 221 4.04 8.05 -0.35
N THR A 222 4.30 7.65 0.88
CA THR A 222 5.16 8.35 1.84
C THR A 222 6.19 7.37 2.39
N ASN A 223 7.46 7.80 2.42
CA ASN A 223 8.58 6.98 2.83
C ASN A 223 9.25 7.55 4.08
N TYR A 224 9.69 6.66 4.95
CA TYR A 224 10.55 6.94 6.09
C TYR A 224 11.68 5.92 6.03
N THR A 225 12.90 6.40 5.88
CA THR A 225 14.09 5.62 5.62
C THR A 225 15.15 5.96 6.65
N HIS A 226 16.06 5.03 6.84
CA HIS A 226 17.15 5.17 7.80
C HIS A 226 16.70 5.39 9.25
N ILE A 227 15.53 4.84 9.62
CA ILE A 227 15.04 4.89 10.99
C ILE A 227 15.94 3.98 11.83
N GLN A 228 16.65 4.55 12.80
CA GLN A 228 17.44 3.74 13.72
C GLN A 228 16.48 2.98 14.65
N VAL A 229 16.83 1.76 15.03
CA VAL A 229 16.06 0.96 15.98
C VAL A 229 16.97 0.33 17.03
N THR A 230 16.54 0.45 18.28
CA THR A 230 17.05 -0.26 19.46
C THR A 230 16.14 -1.46 19.77
N GLU A 231 16.50 -2.30 20.74
CA GLU A 231 15.67 -3.45 21.13
C GLU A 231 14.29 -3.07 21.69
N ASN A 232 14.14 -1.85 22.20
CA ASN A 232 12.88 -1.38 22.80
C ASN A 232 12.13 -0.41 21.88
N THR A 233 12.63 -0.15 20.67
CA THR A 233 12.07 0.90 19.83
C THR A 233 10.63 0.59 19.43
N THR A 234 9.75 1.56 19.67
CA THR A 234 8.39 1.61 19.15
C THR A 234 8.23 2.89 18.34
N ALA A 235 7.75 2.77 17.10
CA ALA A 235 7.36 3.93 16.31
C ALA A 235 5.87 3.92 16.01
N THR A 236 5.20 5.07 16.06
CA THR A 236 3.76 5.19 15.81
C THR A 236 3.46 6.30 14.80
N LEU A 237 2.50 6.05 13.92
CA LEU A 237 2.12 6.97 12.85
C LEU A 237 0.63 6.86 12.51
N SER A 238 -0.07 7.98 12.45
CA SER A 238 -1.48 8.02 12.02
C SER A 238 -1.61 8.23 10.51
N SER A 239 -2.56 7.54 9.88
CA SER A 239 -2.96 7.78 8.48
C SER A 239 -4.04 8.84 8.31
N ALA A 240 -4.30 9.64 9.35
CA ALA A 240 -5.32 10.70 9.34
C ALA A 240 -5.07 11.81 8.31
N GLN A 241 -3.85 11.94 7.82
CA GLN A 241 -3.47 12.91 6.79
C GLN A 241 -2.72 12.19 5.66
N ALA A 242 -2.90 12.69 4.44
CA ALA A 242 -2.14 12.28 3.25
C ALA A 242 -1.54 13.56 2.60
N PRO A 243 -0.21 13.66 2.41
CA PRO A 243 0.81 12.71 2.86
C PRO A 243 0.78 12.46 4.37
N PHE A 244 1.27 11.30 4.76
CA PHE A 244 1.34 10.92 6.17
C PHE A 244 2.21 11.93 6.92
N SER A 245 1.80 12.26 8.14
CA SER A 245 2.41 13.32 8.96
C SER A 245 3.67 12.83 9.68
N ALA A 246 4.04 13.41 10.83
CA ALA A 246 5.18 12.92 11.58
C ALA A 246 4.89 11.58 12.29
N MET A 247 5.88 10.69 12.27
CA MET A 247 5.99 9.48 13.07
C MET A 247 6.64 9.80 14.41
N GLN A 248 6.07 9.31 15.51
CA GLN A 248 6.63 9.43 16.85
C GLN A 248 7.41 8.16 17.17
N ILE A 249 8.67 8.29 17.54
CA ILE A 249 9.57 7.19 17.89
C ILE A 249 9.90 7.30 19.37
N ASP A 250 9.74 6.19 20.07
CA ASP A 250 10.13 5.92 21.46
C ASP A 250 11.24 4.86 21.38
N TYR A 251 12.48 5.23 21.72
CA TYR A 251 13.66 4.37 21.61
C TYR A 251 13.87 3.49 22.84
N ASP A 252 13.43 3.88 24.02
CA ASP A 252 13.73 3.16 25.26
C ASP A 252 12.54 2.40 25.85
N GLY A 253 11.35 2.61 25.29
CA GLY A 253 10.10 1.95 25.66
C GLY A 253 9.45 2.55 26.91
N ASP A 254 9.79 3.79 27.28
CA ASP A 254 9.22 4.47 28.44
C ASP A 254 7.81 5.03 28.19
N GLY A 255 7.33 4.95 26.94
CA GLY A 255 6.02 5.42 26.50
C GLY A 255 5.99 6.90 26.09
N PHE A 256 7.13 7.60 26.12
CA PHE A 256 7.28 8.95 25.62
C PHE A 256 8.07 8.94 24.30
N SER A 257 7.77 9.90 23.42
CA SER A 257 8.50 10.00 22.17
C SER A 257 9.84 10.71 22.40
N ASP A 258 10.91 10.04 21.98
CA ASP A 258 12.27 10.58 21.92
C ASP A 258 12.52 11.37 20.62
N GLU A 259 11.92 10.93 19.52
CA GLU A 259 12.08 11.55 18.20
C GLU A 259 10.75 11.69 17.47
N THR A 260 10.53 12.88 16.90
CA THR A 260 9.51 13.09 15.89
C THR A 260 10.16 13.02 14.49
N ARG A 261 9.92 11.93 13.76
CA ARG A 261 10.43 11.69 12.40
C ARG A 261 9.42 12.11 11.36
N PHE A 262 9.84 12.88 10.36
CA PHE A 262 8.97 13.26 9.25
C PHE A 262 9.28 12.42 8.01
N PRO A 263 8.35 12.35 7.04
CA PRO A 263 8.61 11.68 5.79
C PRO A 263 9.89 12.18 5.14
N ASP A 264 10.68 11.25 4.58
CA ASP A 264 11.75 11.65 3.69
C ASP A 264 11.11 12.32 2.48
N ALA A 265 11.63 13.50 2.15
CA ALA A 265 11.00 14.47 1.28
C ALA A 265 10.23 13.85 0.11
N MET A 266 8.91 14.04 0.09
CA MET A 266 8.11 13.87 -1.12
C MET A 266 8.39 15.04 -2.06
N GLY A 267 9.50 14.98 -2.79
CA GLY A 267 9.77 15.90 -3.88
C GLY A 267 11.12 16.60 -3.80
N ASN A 268 11.69 16.81 -4.99
CA ASN A 268 12.98 17.44 -5.28
C ASN A 268 13.05 18.94 -4.93
N SER A 269 12.38 19.37 -3.85
CA SER A 269 12.37 20.76 -3.42
C SER A 269 13.80 21.19 -3.11
N THR A 270 14.25 22.16 -3.90
CA THR A 270 15.60 22.69 -3.85
C THR A 270 15.51 24.16 -3.47
N LEU A 271 16.11 24.54 -2.34
CA LEU A 271 16.40 25.95 -2.09
C LEU A 271 17.71 26.28 -2.80
N ILE A 272 17.65 27.25 -3.71
CA ILE A 272 18.83 27.91 -4.24
C ILE A 272 18.85 29.30 -3.62
N GLY A 273 19.87 29.56 -2.80
CA GLY A 273 20.10 30.86 -2.22
C GLY A 273 21.40 31.47 -2.72
N HIS A 274 21.52 32.78 -2.57
CA HIS A 274 22.77 33.50 -2.81
C HIS A 274 23.10 34.33 -1.58
N VAL A 275 24.30 34.14 -1.03
CA VAL A 275 24.82 34.97 0.05
C VAL A 275 25.89 35.90 -0.51
N SER A 276 25.80 37.18 -0.16
CA SER A 276 26.84 38.16 -0.43
C SER A 276 27.41 38.65 0.91
N PHE A 277 28.73 38.71 1.01
CA PHE A 277 29.43 39.24 2.18
C PHE A 277 30.01 40.62 1.86
N PRO A 278 29.21 41.71 1.91
CA PRO A 278 29.70 43.06 1.64
C PRO A 278 30.83 43.41 2.63
N GLY A 279 32.05 43.51 2.12
CA GLY A 279 33.25 43.80 2.91
C GLY A 279 34.34 42.73 2.81
N ARG A 280 34.04 41.54 2.31
CA ARG A 280 35.06 40.58 1.87
C ARG A 280 35.37 40.89 0.40
N GLY A 281 36.65 41.07 0.06
CA GLY A 281 37.07 41.32 -1.31
C GLY A 281 36.66 40.18 -2.28
N PRO A 282 37.00 40.27 -3.57
CA PRO A 282 36.69 39.21 -4.53
C PRO A 282 37.21 37.85 -4.04
N ALA A 283 36.47 36.78 -4.33
CA ALA A 283 36.86 35.43 -3.96
C ALA A 283 38.31 35.16 -4.39
N PRO A 284 39.19 34.71 -3.46
CA PRO A 284 40.62 34.59 -3.74
C PRO A 284 40.94 33.57 -4.84
N ASN A 285 40.01 32.64 -5.13
CA ASN A 285 40.04 31.75 -6.28
C ASN A 285 38.68 31.06 -6.48
N ALA A 286 38.56 30.28 -7.57
CA ALA A 286 37.35 29.53 -7.92
C ALA A 286 37.01 28.35 -6.97
N LYS A 287 37.90 28.00 -6.03
CA LYS A 287 37.68 26.98 -4.99
C LYS A 287 37.33 27.59 -3.62
N TRP A 288 37.06 28.88 -3.56
CA TRP A 288 36.59 29.53 -2.34
C TRP A 288 35.15 29.06 -2.06
N ILE A 289 35.06 28.10 -1.16
CA ILE A 289 33.89 27.33 -0.79
C ILE A 289 33.71 27.58 0.71
N GLU A 290 32.71 28.38 1.08
CA GLU A 290 32.42 28.65 2.49
C GLU A 290 31.27 27.74 2.95
N THR A 291 31.47 27.09 4.10
CA THR A 291 30.40 26.41 4.81
C THR A 291 29.57 27.48 5.52
N LEU A 292 28.27 27.47 5.29
CA LEU A 292 27.31 28.32 5.97
C LEU A 292 26.22 27.47 6.62
N GLU A 293 25.75 27.95 7.76
CA GLU A 293 24.66 27.35 8.49
C GLU A 293 23.36 28.06 8.06
N VAL A 294 22.46 27.36 7.36
CA VAL A 294 21.15 27.89 7.00
C VAL A 294 20.14 27.46 8.05
N ARG A 295 19.46 28.43 8.64
CA ARG A 295 18.41 28.19 9.61
C ARG A 295 17.04 28.48 9.04
N PHE A 296 16.09 27.59 9.31
CA PHE A 296 14.71 27.70 8.88
C PHE A 296 13.81 27.84 10.09
N PHE A 297 12.82 28.72 9.99
CA PHE A 297 11.90 29.01 11.08
C PHE A 297 10.47 28.87 10.57
N ASP A 298 9.60 28.31 11.39
CA ASP A 298 8.17 28.29 11.12
C ASP A 298 7.64 29.74 11.05
N ASN A 299 6.90 30.06 9.99
CA ASN A 299 6.51 31.44 9.73
C ASN A 299 5.51 31.98 10.78
N ALA A 300 4.67 31.13 11.36
CA ALA A 300 3.65 31.54 12.31
C ALA A 300 4.23 31.72 13.73
N THR A 301 4.99 30.73 14.18
CA THR A 301 5.49 30.63 15.55
C THR A 301 6.86 31.26 15.73
N LYS A 302 7.61 31.46 14.64
CA LYS A 302 9.02 31.90 14.63
C LYS A 302 9.97 30.96 15.36
N LEU A 303 9.53 29.74 15.67
CA LEU A 303 10.38 28.69 16.22
C LEU A 303 11.23 28.08 15.10
N GLU A 304 12.47 27.72 15.43
CA GLU A 304 13.35 27.04 14.49
C GLU A 304 12.75 25.67 14.13
N MET A 305 12.74 25.35 12.84
CA MET A 305 12.31 24.05 12.35
C MET A 305 13.23 22.98 12.95
N TYR A 306 12.69 21.86 13.42
CA TYR A 306 13.52 20.83 14.08
C TYR A 306 14.61 20.21 13.17
N TRP A 307 14.45 20.28 11.84
CA TRP A 307 15.45 19.84 10.85
C TRP A 307 16.49 20.92 10.51
N SER A 308 16.38 22.10 11.13
CA SER A 308 17.34 23.21 11.06
C SER A 308 18.25 23.17 12.30
N PRO A 309 19.53 23.57 12.19
CA PRO A 309 20.20 24.12 11.01
C PRO A 309 20.60 23.09 9.95
N VAL A 310 20.73 23.56 8.71
CA VAL A 310 21.33 22.79 7.60
C VAL A 310 22.66 23.41 7.19
N ASN A 311 23.72 22.61 7.14
CA ASN A 311 24.99 23.03 6.58
C ASN A 311 24.91 23.06 5.05
N ALA A 312 25.16 24.22 4.47
CA ALA A 312 25.25 24.40 3.03
C ALA A 312 26.60 24.98 2.64
N THR A 313 26.95 24.82 1.38
CA THR A 313 28.25 25.20 0.89
C THR A 313 28.10 26.10 -0.33
N THR A 314 28.76 27.25 -0.34
CA THR A 314 28.71 28.16 -1.48
C THR A 314 29.64 27.73 -2.60
N ASN A 315 29.30 28.11 -3.84
CA ASN A 315 30.25 28.15 -4.95
C ASN A 315 31.01 29.50 -4.98
N SER A 316 31.90 29.65 -5.97
CA SER A 316 32.70 30.87 -6.18
C SER A 316 31.88 32.14 -6.45
N SER A 317 30.59 31.99 -6.76
CA SER A 317 29.64 33.09 -6.97
C SER A 317 28.72 33.32 -5.77
N GLY A 318 28.96 32.69 -4.62
CA GLY A 318 28.16 32.86 -3.41
C GLY A 318 26.81 32.11 -3.41
N TYR A 319 26.51 31.33 -4.46
CA TYR A 319 25.30 30.52 -4.50
C TYR A 319 25.47 29.22 -3.71
N PHE A 320 24.44 28.85 -2.96
CA PHE A 320 24.34 27.55 -2.30
C PHE A 320 23.06 26.82 -2.75
N LYS A 321 23.08 25.49 -2.66
CA LYS A 321 21.96 24.62 -3.00
C LYS A 321 21.69 23.67 -1.84
N ILE A 322 20.47 23.70 -1.31
CA ILE A 322 19.97 22.71 -0.34
C ILE A 322 18.90 21.88 -1.04
N THR A 323 19.11 20.57 -1.10
CA THR A 323 18.16 19.61 -1.67
C THR A 323 17.41 18.86 -0.58
N HIS A 324 16.31 18.21 -0.97
CA HIS A 324 15.48 17.39 -0.06
C HIS A 324 14.85 18.19 1.08
N LEU A 325 14.51 19.46 0.83
CA LEU A 325 13.72 20.21 1.80
C LEU A 325 12.34 19.56 1.97
N PRO A 326 11.82 19.44 3.21
CA PRO A 326 10.48 18.93 3.44
C PRO A 326 9.45 19.71 2.61
N ALA A 327 8.45 19.01 2.07
CA ALA A 327 7.46 19.58 1.14
C ALA A 327 6.65 20.75 1.72
N SER A 328 6.61 20.90 3.06
CA SER A 328 5.99 22.00 3.77
C SER A 328 6.83 23.28 3.85
N THR A 329 8.05 23.29 3.29
CA THR A 329 8.94 24.45 3.34
C THR A 329 8.45 25.52 2.36
N THR A 330 7.79 26.55 2.89
CA THR A 330 7.47 27.78 2.13
C THR A 330 8.59 28.78 2.39
N ILE A 331 9.29 29.22 1.34
CA ILE A 331 10.42 30.16 1.40
C ILE A 331 9.92 31.58 1.15
#